data_AF-A0A938LZB2-F1
#
_entry.id   AF-A0A938LZB2-F1
#
_cell.length_a   1.000
_cell.length_b   1.000
_cell.length_c   1.000
_cell.angle_alpha   90.00
_cell.angle_beta   90.00
_cell.angle_gamma   90.00
#
_symmetry.space_group_name_H-M   'P 1'
#
loop_
_entity.id
_entity.type
_entity.pdbx_description
1 polymer ?
#
loop_
_entity_poly.entity_id
_entity_poly.type
_entity_poly.pdbx_seq_one_letter_code
_entity_poly.pdbx_strand_id
1 'polypeptide(L)' 'MRLAVLDSERCVGCQSCMFACVRRWQGEGGLADARITVKSAGGIERGFVVVVCRAC' A
#
# COMPACT_ATOMS: atom_id res chain seq x y z
N MET A 1 -1.26 -12.42 8.60
CA MET A 1 -0.10 -11.54 8.83
C MET A 1 -0.60 -10.14 9.09
N ARG A 2 -0.21 -9.53 10.22
CA ARG A 2 -0.60 -8.16 10.56
C ARG A 2 0.40 -7.19 9.92
N LEU A 3 -0.10 -6.21 9.20
CA LEU A 3 0.71 -5.15 8.61
C LEU A 3 0.71 -3.91 9.52
N ALA A 4 1.84 -3.21 9.56
CA ALA A 4 1.99 -1.92 10.22
C ALA A 4 2.58 -0.92 9.22
N VAL A 5 2.09 0.31 9.27
CA VAL A 5 2.72 1.46 8.60
C VAL A 5 3.74 2.01 9.58
N LEU A 6 5.01 2.03 9.17
CA LEU A 6 6.10 2.53 10.02
C LEU A 6 6.25 4.05 9.92
N ASP A 7 6.28 4.57 8.69
CA ASP A 7 6.43 6.00 8.41
C ASP A 7 5.82 6.30 7.03
N SER A 8 4.73 7.06 7.01
CA SER A 8 4.04 7.46 5.77
C SER A 8 4.69 8.65 5.07
N GLU A 9 5.43 9.50 5.78
CA GLU A 9 6.04 10.71 5.23
C GLU A 9 7.18 10.38 4.26
N ARG A 10 7.79 9.21 4.43
CA ARG A 10 8.81 8.67 3.51
C ARG A 10 8.24 7.92 2.31
N CYS A 11 6.92 7.77 2.22
CA CYS A 11 6.30 7.08 1.11
C CYS A 11 6.41 7.93 -0.16
N VAL A 12 6.88 7.32 -1.26
CA VAL A 12 7.00 7.99 -2.58
C VAL A 12 5.98 7.49 -3.60
N GLY A 13 5.03 6.65 -3.17
CA GLY A 13 3.98 6.14 -4.06
C GLY A 13 4.44 5.10 -5.09
N CYS A 14 5.54 4.39 -4.86
CA CYS A 14 6.09 3.41 -5.81
C CYS A 14 5.25 2.13 -5.99
N GLN A 15 4.22 1.92 -5.15
CA GLN A 15 3.32 0.76 -5.20
C GLN A 15 3.96 -0.62 -5.00
N SER A 16 5.26 -0.72 -4.71
CA SER A 16 5.96 -2.00 -4.52
C SER A 16 5.40 -2.82 -3.35
N CYS A 17 4.93 -2.18 -2.28
CA CYS A 17 4.29 -2.87 -1.15
C CYS A 17 2.95 -3.51 -1.53
N MET A 18 2.17 -2.85 -2.40
CA MET A 18 0.92 -3.37 -2.95
C MET A 18 1.19 -4.57 -3.87
N PHE A 19 2.20 -4.47 -4.72
CA PHE A 19 2.60 -5.56 -5.61
C PHE A 19 3.12 -6.78 -4.84
N ALA A 20 3.98 -6.57 -3.84
CA ALA A 20 4.46 -7.63 -2.96
C ALA A 20 3.31 -8.32 -2.21
N CYS A 21 2.27 -7.56 -1.87
CA CYS A 21 1.05 -8.08 -1.28
C CYS A 21 0.34 -9.02 -2.27
N VAL A 22 -0.09 -8.54 -3.44
CA VAL A 22 -0.79 -9.39 -4.43
C VAL A 22 0.00 -10.66 -4.74
N ARG A 23 1.29 -10.52 -5.04
CA ARG A 23 2.18 -11.66 -5.33
C ARG A 23 2.22 -12.70 -4.21
N ARG A 24 2.23 -12.26 -2.95
CA ARG A 24 2.29 -13.18 -1.80
C ARG A 24 1.01 -14.00 -1.64
N TRP A 25 -0.15 -13.45 -2.01
CA TRP A 25 -1.44 -14.03 -1.62
C TRP A 25 -2.27 -14.61 -2.76
N GLN A 26 -2.10 -14.13 -3.98
CA GLN A 26 -2.82 -14.65 -5.15
C GLN A 26 -1.89 -15.25 -6.20
N GLY A 27 -0.60 -14.90 -6.17
CA GLY A 27 0.35 -15.31 -7.21
C GLY A 27 0.09 -14.63 -8.57
N GLU A 28 -0.84 -13.67 -8.61
CA GLU A 28 -1.20 -12.92 -9.80
C GLU A 28 -0.36 -11.65 -9.96
N GLY A 29 -0.36 -11.09 -11.16
CA GLY A 29 0.22 -9.78 -11.45
C GLY A 29 -0.78 -8.66 -11.20
N GLY A 30 -0.28 -7.47 -10.87
CA GLY A 30 -1.11 -6.26 -10.72
C GLY A 30 -1.26 -5.80 -9.26
N LEU A 31 -2.22 -4.90 -9.05
CA LEU A 31 -2.42 -4.16 -7.80
C LEU A 31 -3.87 -4.18 -7.28
N ALA A 32 -4.83 -4.63 -8.09
CA ALA A 32 -6.26 -4.50 -7.81
C ALA A 32 -6.66 -5.21 -6.52
N ASP A 33 -6.06 -6.36 -6.26
CA ASP A 33 -6.35 -7.22 -5.12
C ASP A 33 -5.42 -7.01 -3.91
N ALA A 34 -4.63 -5.94 -3.93
CA ALA A 34 -3.73 -5.66 -2.84
C ALA A 34 -4.53 -5.35 -1.56
N ARG A 35 -4.25 -6.10 -0.49
CA ARG A 35 -4.76 -5.87 0.88
C ARG A 35 -4.00 -4.76 1.64
N ILE A 36 -3.20 -4.00 0.91
CA ILE A 36 -2.57 -2.73 1.30
C ILE A 36 -2.75 -1.80 0.10
N THR A 37 -3.04 -0.53 0.34
CA THR A 37 -3.24 0.45 -0.73
C THR A 37 -2.52 1.75 -0.40
N VAL A 38 -1.80 2.29 -1.38
CA VAL A 38 -1.22 3.64 -1.29
C VAL A 38 -2.08 4.59 -2.12
N LYS A 39 -2.50 5.70 -1.51
CA LYS A 39 -3.31 6.74 -2.15
C LYS A 39 -2.58 8.07 -2.08
N SER A 40 -2.72 8.91 -3.10
CA SER A 40 -2.35 10.33 -2.95
C SER A 40 -3.23 10.94 -1.87
N ALA A 41 -2.64 11.77 -1.00
CA ALA A 41 -3.42 12.58 -0.05
C ALA A 41 -4.19 13.73 -0.75
N GLY A 42 -3.98 13.93 -2.06
CA GLY A 42 -4.56 15.00 -2.86
C GLY A 42 -3.80 16.32 -2.73
N GLY A 43 -3.89 17.19 -3.74
CA GLY A 43 -3.10 18.43 -3.80
C GLY A 43 -1.65 18.21 -4.24
N ILE A 44 -0.89 19.30 -4.39
CA ILE A 44 0.43 19.28 -5.04
C ILE A 44 1.53 18.72 -4.11
N GLU A 45 1.42 18.95 -2.80
CA GLU A 45 2.52 18.69 -1.84
C GLU A 45 2.16 17.77 -0.67
N ARG A 46 0.99 17.10 -0.68
CA ARG A 46 0.48 16.43 0.53
C ARG A 46 0.93 14.96 0.73
N GLY A 47 1.89 14.47 -0.06
CA GLY A 47 2.43 13.12 0.10
C GLY A 47 1.40 12.00 -0.14
N PHE A 48 1.56 10.87 0.58
CA PHE A 48 0.78 9.65 0.37
C PHE A 48 0.18 9.10 1.66
N VAL A 49 -1.05 8.58 1.57
CA VAL A 49 -1.74 7.84 2.62
C VAL A 49 -1.61 6.35 2.35
N VAL A 50 -1.15 5.59 3.35
CA VAL A 50 -1.04 4.12 3.28
C VAL A 50 -2.13 3.49 4.12
N VAL A 51 -3.03 2.75 3.47
CA VAL A 51 -4.13 2.01 4.11
C VAL A 51 -3.78 0.53 4.12
N VAL A 52 -3.79 -0.11 5.29
CA VAL A 52 -3.45 -1.53 5.46
C VAL A 52 -4.66 -2.34 5.92
N CYS A 53 -4.79 -3.59 5.46
CA CYS A 53 -5.70 -4.56 6.07
C CYS A 53 -5.31 -4.79 7.54
N ARG A 54 -6.28 -4.60 8.44
CA ARG A 54 -6.08 -4.74 9.89
C ARG A 54 -6.26 -6.17 10.40
N ALA A 55 -6.80 -7.08 9.58
CA ALA A 55 -7.14 -8.46 9.96
C ALA A 55 -7.92 -8.53 11.29
N CYS A 56 -8.87 -7.61 11.44
CA CYS A 56 -9.90 -7.62 12.49
C CYS A 56 -10.93 -8.71 12.18
#